data_AF-A0A3C0PE69-F1
#
_entry.id   AF-A0A3C0PE69-F1
#
_cell.length_a   1.000
_cell.length_b   1.000
_cell.length_c   1.000
_cell.angle_alpha   90.00
_cell.angle_beta   90.00
_cell.angle_gamma   90.00
#
_symmetry.space_group_name_H-M   'P 1'
#
loop_
_entity.id
_entity.type
_entity.pdbx_description
1 polymer ?
#
loop_
_entity_poly.entity_id
_entity_poly.type
_entity_poly.pdbx_seq_one_letter_code
_entity_poly.pdbx_strand_id
1 'polypeptide(L)' 'KIRQNWFVGFRIPWTMESEEVWNKTNRMAGRFFVASGIIGIVGAFLPQNFTLILTLGPILVSVVFSSIYGYILYIKK' A
#
# COMPACT_ATOMS: atom_id res chain seq x y z
N LYS A 1 -10.35 -6.75 -13.77
CA LYS A 1 -9.69 -7.08 -12.47
C LYS A 1 -8.61 -8.11 -12.75
N ILE A 2 -7.38 -7.88 -12.29
CA ILE A 2 -6.30 -8.87 -12.38
C ILE A 2 -6.62 -9.97 -11.36
N ARG A 3 -6.49 -11.25 -11.73
CA ARG A 3 -6.63 -12.36 -10.78
C ARG A 3 -5.43 -12.44 -9.86
N GLN A 4 -5.61 -13.00 -8.67
CA GLN A 4 -4.50 -13.23 -7.75
C GLN A 4 -3.39 -14.01 -8.46
N ASN A 5 -2.17 -13.48 -8.40
CA ASN A 5 -1.01 -14.08 -9.03
C ASN A 5 0.26 -13.72 -8.27
N TRP A 6 1.33 -14.47 -8.55
CA TRP A 6 2.61 -14.28 -7.89
C TRP A 6 3.46 -13.13 -8.47
N PHE A 7 3.05 -12.49 -9.57
CA PHE A 7 3.84 -11.49 -10.28
C PHE A 7 3.41 -10.03 -10.02
N VAL A 8 2.13 -9.80 -9.72
CA VAL A 8 1.52 -8.46 -9.66
C VAL A 8 0.75 -8.28 -8.36
N GLY A 9 0.84 -7.07 -7.79
CA GLY A 9 0.11 -6.67 -6.60
C GLY A 9 0.90 -6.85 -5.29
N PHE A 10 0.22 -6.57 -4.19
CA PHE A 10 0.73 -6.65 -2.84
C PHE A 10 0.77 -8.10 -2.37
N ARG A 11 1.98 -8.67 -2.29
CA ARG A 11 2.23 -10.10 -2.14
C ARG A 11 2.89 -10.37 -0.79
N ILE A 12 2.06 -10.66 0.20
CA ILE A 12 2.50 -11.10 1.53
C ILE A 12 1.85 -12.46 1.83
N PRO A 13 2.50 -13.40 2.56
CA PRO A 13 1.97 -14.75 2.75
C PRO A 13 0.47 -14.82 3.09
N TRP A 14 0.01 -14.03 4.06
CA TRP A 14 -1.40 -14.00 4.48
C TRP A 14 -2.36 -13.39 3.44
N THR A 15 -1.88 -12.51 2.56
CA THR A 15 -2.69 -11.98 1.46
C THR A 15 -2.88 -12.98 0.32
N MET A 16 -1.96 -13.95 0.20
CA MET A 16 -1.98 -14.96 -0.87
C MET A 16 -2.81 -16.20 -0.52
N GLU A 17 -3.28 -16.30 0.72
CA GLU A 17 -4.16 -17.39 1.18
C GLU A 17 -5.58 -17.33 0.57
N SER A 18 -6.00 -16.15 0.10
CA SER A 18 -7.37 -15.94 -0.33
C SER A 18 -7.50 -14.87 -1.40
N GLU A 19 -8.18 -15.20 -2.48
CA GLU A 19 -8.46 -14.24 -3.55
C GLU A 19 -9.29 -13.05 -3.06
N GLU A 20 -10.19 -13.26 -2.09
CA GLU A 20 -10.94 -12.18 -1.44
C GLU A 20 -10.04 -11.21 -0.64
N VAL A 21 -9.15 -11.75 0.21
CA VAL A 21 -8.20 -10.94 1.02
C VAL A 21 -7.25 -10.19 0.10
N TRP A 22 -6.73 -10.86 -0.93
CA TRP A 22 -5.87 -10.25 -1.94
C TRP A 22 -6.56 -9.10 -2.66
N ASN A 23 -7.80 -9.30 -3.13
CA ASN A 23 -8.56 -8.27 -3.84
C ASN A 23 -8.87 -7.05 -2.97
N LYS A 24 -9.30 -7.27 -1.71
CA LYS A 24 -9.58 -6.18 -0.77
C LYS A 24 -8.30 -5.41 -0.42
N THR A 25 -7.21 -6.13 -0.14
CA THR A 25 -5.92 -5.53 0.21
C THR A 25 -5.35 -4.72 -0.94
N ASN A 26 -5.34 -5.25 -2.17
CA ASN A 26 -4.84 -4.51 -3.34
C ASN A 26 -5.68 -3.27 -3.66
N ARG A 27 -7.01 -3.35 -3.53
CA ARG A 27 -7.87 -2.19 -3.77
C ARG A 27 -7.61 -1.08 -2.75
N MET A 28 -7.36 -1.45 -1.49
CA MET A 28 -7.03 -0.50 -0.43
C MET A 28 -5.62 0.06 -0.61
N ALA A 29 -4.62 -0.82 -0.80
CA ALA A 29 -3.23 -0.47 -1.03
C ALA A 29 -3.07 0.51 -2.20
N GLY A 30 -3.75 0.26 -3.34
CA GLY A 30 -3.73 1.17 -4.48
C GLY A 30 -4.19 2.59 -4.14
N ARG A 31 -5.22 2.75 -3.30
CA ARG A 31 -5.68 4.08 -2.84
C ARG A 31 -4.64 4.77 -1.97
N PHE A 32 -4.00 4.03 -1.06
CA PHE A 32 -2.94 4.57 -0.21
C PHE A 32 -1.69 4.95 -0.99
N PHE A 33 -1.27 4.11 -1.94
CA PHE A 33 -0.13 4.44 -2.81
C PHE A 33 -0.40 5.68 -3.66
N VAL A 34 -1.59 5.83 -4.23
CA VAL A 34 -1.98 7.07 -4.93
C VAL A 34 -1.95 8.27 -3.99
N ALA A 35 -2.51 8.16 -2.79
CA ALA A 35 -2.46 9.23 -1.78
C ALA A 35 -1.02 9.59 -1.40
N SER A 36 -0.15 8.60 -1.20
CA SER A 36 1.27 8.81 -0.89
C SER A 36 2.01 9.51 -2.02
N GLY A 37 1.70 9.18 -3.29
CA GLY A 37 2.25 9.84 -4.46
C GLY A 37 1.82 11.31 -4.53
N ILE A 38 0.54 11.61 -4.26
CA ILE A 38 0.05 13.00 -4.20
C ILE A 38 0.77 13.78 -3.10
N ILE A 39 0.95 13.19 -1.91
CA ILE A 39 1.69 13.82 -0.81
C ILE A 39 3.15 14.07 -1.21
N GLY A 40 3.78 13.12 -1.90
CA GLY A 40 5.15 13.28 -2.43
C GLY A 40 5.25 14.40 -3.46
N ILE A 41 4.29 14.52 -4.38
CA ILE A 41 4.23 15.61 -5.37
C ILE A 41 4.12 16.97 -4.66
N VAL A 42 3.23 17.10 -3.68
CA VAL A 42 3.10 18.33 -2.88
C VAL A 42 4.40 18.60 -2.10
N GLY A 43 5.03 17.55 -1.57
CA GLY A 43 6.33 17.60 -0.90
C GLY A 43 7.49 18.09 -1.76
N ALA A 44 7.41 17.90 -3.08
CA ALA A 44 8.42 18.39 -4.01
C ALA A 44 8.43 19.92 -4.15
N PHE A 45 7.32 20.60 -3.84
CA PHE A 45 7.24 22.07 -3.86
C PHE A 45 7.66 22.72 -2.52
N LEU A 46 7.96 21.93 -1.50
CA LEU A 46 8.36 22.39 -0.17
C LEU A 46 9.91 22.47 -0.05
N PRO A 47 10.44 23.18 0.97
CA PRO A 47 11.87 23.30 1.19
C PRO A 47 12.58 21.94 1.29
N GLN A 48 13.80 21.88 0.77
CA GLN A 48 14.58 20.64 0.53
C GLN A 48 14.77 19.76 1.78
N ASN A 49 14.71 20.35 2.98
CA ASN A 49 14.81 19.64 4.25
C ASN A 49 13.67 18.64 4.47
N PHE A 50 12.49 18.88 3.90
CA PHE A 50 11.31 18.03 4.09
C PHE A 50 11.02 17.11 2.90
N THR A 51 11.64 17.34 1.74
CA THR A 51 11.37 16.60 0.51
C THR A 51 11.57 15.10 0.70
N LEU A 52 12.67 14.67 1.35
CA LEU A 52 12.93 13.25 1.57
C LEU A 52 11.87 12.59 2.47
N ILE A 53 11.49 13.27 3.57
CA ILE A 53 10.51 12.77 4.53
C ILE A 53 9.11 12.70 3.90
N LEU A 54 8.72 13.73 3.15
CA LEU A 54 7.42 13.80 2.48
C LEU A 54 7.28 12.84 1.29
N THR A 55 8.40 12.43 0.69
CA THR A 55 8.37 11.45 -0.40
C THR A 55 8.42 10.02 0.13
N LEU A 56 9.39 9.70 0.99
CA LEU A 56 9.56 8.32 1.50
C LEU A 56 8.58 7.97 2.62
N GLY A 57 8.28 8.90 3.53
CA GLY A 57 7.45 8.64 4.71
C GLY A 57 6.07 8.08 4.35
N PRO A 58 5.29 8.74 3.50
CA PRO A 58 3.96 8.26 3.10
C PRO A 58 3.99 6.91 2.37
N ILE A 59 5.06 6.62 1.62
CA ILE A 59 5.24 5.33 0.93
C ILE A 59 5.44 4.21 1.97
N LEU A 60 6.33 4.42 2.94
CA LEU A 60 6.57 3.45 4.01
C LEU A 60 5.32 3.22 4.85
N VAL A 61 4.61 4.29 5.21
CA VAL A 61 3.33 4.20 5.93
C VAL A 61 2.30 3.39 5.12
N SER A 62 2.20 3.63 3.81
CA SER A 62 1.29 2.89 2.93
C SER A 62 1.61 1.39 2.88
N VAL A 63 2.88 1.01 2.87
CA VAL A 63 3.33 -0.39 2.90
C VAL A 63 2.96 -1.05 4.22
N VAL A 64 3.28 -0.41 5.35
CA VAL A 64 2.98 -0.93 6.69
C VAL A 64 1.47 -1.05 6.87
N PHE A 65 0.72 -0.01 6.50
CA PHE A 65 -0.74 -0.02 6.59
C PHE A 65 -1.37 -1.13 5.76
N SER A 66 -0.92 -1.29 4.50
CA SER A 66 -1.42 -2.36 3.62
C SER A 66 -1.09 -3.75 4.16
N SER A 67 0.07 -3.92 4.81
CA SER A 67 0.49 -5.17 5.44
C SER A 67 -0.43 -5.54 6.61
N ILE A 68 -0.65 -4.59 7.53
CA ILE A 68 -1.52 -4.75 8.71
C ILE A 68 -2.96 -5.00 8.26
N TYR A 69 -3.46 -4.22 7.30
CA TYR A 69 -4.82 -4.39 6.78
C TYR A 69 -5.03 -5.79 6.18
N GLY A 70 -4.06 -6.28 5.40
CA GLY A 70 -4.09 -7.64 4.87
C GLY A 70 -4.08 -8.70 5.98
N TYR A 71 -3.34 -8.48 7.06
CA TYR A 71 -3.27 -9.41 8.19
C TYR A 71 -4.57 -9.45 8.99
N ILE A 72 -5.19 -8.29 9.25
CA ILE A 72 -6.50 -8.21 9.92
C ILE A 72 -7.56 -8.91 9.08
N LEU A 73 -7.56 -8.69 7.76
CA LEU A 73 -8.47 -9.37 6.83
C LEU A 73 -8.25 -10.88 6.82
N TYR A 74 -7.01 -11.34 6.94
CA TYR A 74 -6.68 -12.76 7.02
C TYR A 74 -7.23 -13.40 8.30
N ILE A 75 -7.03 -12.77 9.47
CA ILE A 75 -7.58 -13.27 10.75
C ILE A 75 -9.11 -13.28 10.76
N LYS A 76 -9.73 -12.29 10.11
CA LYS A 76 -11.19 -12.16 10.08
C LYS A 76 -11.86 -13.12 9.08
N LYS A 77 -11.07 -13.76 8.22
CA LYS A 77 -11.53 -14.78 7.27
C LYS A 77 -11.57 -16.13 7.98
#